data_AF-A0A4R7S5F9-F1
#
_entry.id   AF-A0A4R7S5F9-F1
#
_cell.length_a   1.000
_cell.length_b   1.000
_cell.length_c   1.000
_cell.angle_alpha   90.00
_cell.angle_beta   90.00
_cell.angle_gamma   90.00
#
_symmetry.space_group_name_H-M   'P 1'
#
loop_
_entity.id
_entity.type
_entity.pdbx_description
1 polymer ?
#
loop_
_entity_poly.entity_id
_entity_poly.type
_entity_poly.pdbx_seq_one_letter_code
_entity_poly.pdbx_strand_id
1 'polypeptide(L)'
;MIVVELAGDSGVGKSTMSAIVAERLRQVLGDEAVAALPEKNVPRRSRRWTRVKRWVWVTTHPAALLTAWKTTESSICTASYYGWMRCLSTVGLARKAVKQGVQVALVDQGILRLQVLPQHIHLLPRTSLPDLVLHLVADPAILEKRRISRSKKKCVRHQGEARISAAITSLHTLGAEMDEAKRRVLLDDFGHKFCDQPFSEEEITHMLAMPSTPVTAESKPEGLKAGRCHPQVCQLLQAQGIRLEKLDTSLHDLETTAENCCRAILSVLGFKGKLEV
;
A
#
# COMPACT_ATOMS: atom_id res chain seq x y z
N MET A 1 3.13 5.48 -23.02
CA MET A 1 1.97 5.08 -22.19
C MET A 1 2.44 4.06 -21.17
N ILE A 2 1.96 4.14 -19.93
CA ILE A 2 2.48 3.30 -18.83
C ILE A 2 1.39 2.86 -17.85
N VAL A 3 1.61 1.72 -17.21
CA VAL A 3 0.87 1.27 -16.02
C VAL A 3 1.69 1.59 -14.78
N VAL A 4 1.08 2.30 -13.84
CA VAL A 4 1.72 2.76 -12.62
C VAL A 4 1.05 2.09 -11.42
N GLU A 5 1.85 1.46 -10.56
CA GLU A 5 1.38 0.95 -9.28
C GLU A 5 1.85 1.88 -8.14
N LEU A 6 0.91 2.34 -7.31
CA LEU A 6 1.21 2.96 -6.03
C LEU A 6 1.33 1.86 -4.97
N ALA A 7 2.55 1.64 -4.48
CA ALA A 7 2.87 0.62 -3.51
C ALA A 7 3.30 1.24 -2.18
N GLY A 8 3.31 0.43 -1.12
CA GLY A 8 3.74 0.85 0.21
C GLY A 8 2.93 0.22 1.33
N ASP A 9 3.33 0.50 2.57
CA ASP A 9 2.75 -0.11 3.75
C ASP A 9 1.39 0.46 4.15
N SER A 10 0.79 -0.13 5.18
CA SER A 10 -0.44 0.40 5.75
C SER A 10 -0.17 1.75 6.41
N GLY A 11 -1.02 2.74 6.13
CA GLY A 11 -0.90 4.07 6.74
C GLY A 11 -0.22 5.13 5.87
N VAL A 12 0.52 4.75 4.83
CA VAL A 12 1.20 5.70 3.90
C VAL A 12 0.26 6.52 2.99
N GLY A 13 -1.06 6.43 3.18
CA GLY A 13 -2.03 7.28 2.46
C GLY A 13 -2.32 6.92 1.00
N LYS A 14 -1.91 5.74 0.49
CA LYS A 14 -2.02 5.38 -0.94
C LYS A 14 -3.37 5.68 -1.62
N SER A 15 -4.50 5.30 -1.01
CA SER A 15 -5.82 5.52 -1.63
C SER A 15 -6.20 7.00 -1.72
N THR A 16 -5.72 7.82 -0.79
CA THR A 16 -5.84 9.29 -0.86
C THR A 16 -4.91 9.83 -1.94
N MET A 17 -3.64 9.41 -1.91
CA MET A 17 -2.61 9.82 -2.85
C MET A 17 -3.01 9.52 -4.30
N SER A 18 -3.49 8.31 -4.56
CA SER A 18 -3.91 7.86 -5.88
C SER A 18 -5.00 8.76 -6.50
N ALA A 19 -5.92 9.27 -5.68
CA ALA A 19 -6.95 10.18 -6.17
C ALA A 19 -6.38 11.55 -6.54
N ILE A 20 -5.53 12.13 -5.67
CA ILE A 20 -4.90 13.43 -5.91
C ILE A 20 -3.99 13.36 -7.14
N VAL A 21 -3.14 12.34 -7.23
CA VAL A 21 -2.26 12.10 -8.38
C VAL A 21 -3.06 11.93 -9.66
N ALA A 22 -4.15 11.16 -9.63
CA ALA A 22 -5.00 10.98 -10.81
C ALA A 22 -5.61 12.30 -11.28
N GLU A 23 -6.10 13.14 -10.37
CA GLU A 23 -6.67 14.45 -10.69
C GLU A 23 -5.63 15.40 -11.28
N ARG A 24 -4.45 15.50 -10.66
CA ARG A 24 -3.34 16.31 -11.19
C ARG A 24 -2.87 15.83 -12.56
N LEU A 25 -2.75 14.52 -12.77
CA LEU A 25 -2.40 13.98 -14.08
C LEU A 25 -3.47 14.28 -15.15
N ARG A 26 -4.75 14.29 -14.80
CA ARG A 26 -5.83 14.66 -15.74
C ARG A 26 -5.77 16.13 -16.13
N GLN A 27 -5.42 17.02 -15.20
CA GLN A 27 -5.19 18.43 -15.51
C GLN A 27 -4.08 18.62 -16.54
N VAL A 28 -3.02 17.81 -16.48
CA VAL A 28 -1.86 17.91 -17.38
C VAL A 28 -2.06 17.17 -18.71
N LEU A 29 -2.61 15.96 -18.69
CA LEU A 29 -2.68 15.06 -19.85
C LEU A 29 -4.07 15.01 -20.50
N GLY A 30 -5.10 15.53 -19.84
CA GLY A 30 -6.51 15.40 -20.20
C GLY A 30 -7.19 14.20 -19.55
N ASP A 31 -8.51 14.29 -19.38
CA ASP A 31 -9.33 13.29 -18.66
C ASP A 31 -9.25 11.89 -19.29
N GLU A 32 -9.34 11.81 -20.62
CA GLU A 32 -9.32 10.53 -21.36
C GLU A 32 -7.94 9.86 -21.37
N ALA A 33 -6.87 10.62 -21.11
CA ALA A 33 -5.50 10.12 -21.08
C ALA A 33 -5.15 9.40 -19.77
N VAL A 34 -5.98 9.50 -18.72
CA VAL A 34 -5.67 8.97 -17.39
C VAL A 34 -6.80 8.07 -16.86
N ALA A 35 -6.50 6.79 -16.72
CA ALA A 35 -7.35 5.84 -16.00
C ALA A 35 -6.79 5.60 -14.59
N ALA A 36 -7.61 5.68 -13.56
CA ALA A 36 -7.15 5.48 -12.18
C ALA A 36 -8.09 4.58 -11.38
N LEU A 37 -7.51 3.70 -10.57
CA LEU A 37 -8.20 2.93 -9.55
C LEU A 37 -7.80 3.43 -8.15
N PRO A 38 -8.74 3.87 -7.29
CA PRO A 38 -10.21 3.79 -7.46
C PRO A 38 -10.78 4.78 -8.50
N GLU A 39 -11.80 4.32 -9.23
CA GLU A 39 -12.53 5.15 -10.21
C GLU A 39 -13.51 6.08 -9.50
N LYS A 40 -13.00 7.20 -8.97
CA LYS A 40 -13.82 8.28 -8.40
C LYS A 40 -14.56 9.03 -9.51
N ASN A 41 -15.81 9.39 -9.24
CA ASN A 41 -16.67 10.18 -10.13
C ASN A 41 -16.95 9.57 -11.52
N VAL A 42 -16.66 8.28 -11.72
CA VAL A 42 -16.97 7.56 -12.97
C VAL A 42 -18.29 6.79 -12.85
N PRO A 43 -19.27 6.99 -13.77
CA PRO A 43 -20.51 6.22 -13.82
C PRO A 43 -20.24 4.72 -13.90
N ARG A 44 -21.07 3.91 -13.21
CA ARG A 44 -20.86 2.45 -13.09
C ARG A 44 -20.70 1.72 -14.43
N ARG A 45 -21.39 2.18 -15.48
CA ARG A 45 -21.33 1.60 -16.83
C ARG A 45 -19.98 1.86 -17.53
N SER A 46 -19.37 3.01 -17.25
CA SER A 46 -18.10 3.44 -17.83
C SER A 46 -16.87 2.92 -17.06
N ARG A 47 -17.08 2.38 -15.85
CA ARG A 47 -16.00 1.83 -15.01
C ARG A 47 -15.22 0.73 -15.72
N ARG A 48 -13.90 0.84 -15.70
CA ARG A 48 -12.93 -0.09 -16.28
C ARG A 48 -12.67 -1.27 -15.34
N TRP A 49 -12.71 -1.06 -14.02
CA TRP A 49 -12.40 -2.09 -13.02
C TRP A 49 -13.66 -2.64 -12.34
N THR A 50 -14.62 -3.15 -13.13
CA THR A 50 -15.82 -3.82 -12.59
C THR A 50 -15.53 -5.29 -12.24
N ARG A 51 -16.36 -5.87 -11.35
CA ARG A 51 -16.30 -7.30 -11.02
C ARG A 51 -16.43 -8.17 -12.27
N VAL A 52 -17.37 -7.84 -13.16
CA VAL A 52 -17.61 -8.57 -14.42
C VAL A 52 -16.38 -8.50 -15.32
N LYS A 53 -15.81 -7.31 -15.55
CA LYS A 53 -14.61 -7.15 -16.39
C LYS A 53 -13.39 -7.90 -15.82
N ARG A 54 -13.25 -7.94 -14.49
CA ARG A 54 -12.21 -8.75 -13.83
C ARG A 54 -12.43 -10.24 -14.06
N TRP A 55 -13.65 -10.75 -13.87
CA TRP A 55 -13.96 -12.16 -14.12
C TRP A 55 -13.71 -12.55 -15.57
N VAL A 56 -14.18 -11.75 -16.53
CA VAL A 56 -13.93 -11.97 -17.96
C VAL A 56 -12.42 -11.97 -18.24
N TRP A 57 -11.67 -11.03 -17.67
CA TRP A 57 -10.22 -11.01 -17.83
C TRP A 57 -9.58 -12.28 -17.27
N VAL A 58 -9.98 -12.72 -16.09
CA VAL A 58 -9.47 -13.92 -15.44
C VAL A 58 -9.67 -15.16 -16.32
N THR A 59 -10.86 -15.34 -16.88
CA THR A 59 -11.18 -16.51 -17.72
C THR A 59 -10.41 -16.53 -19.03
N THR A 60 -9.93 -15.38 -19.52
CA THR A 60 -9.16 -15.30 -20.78
C THR A 60 -7.65 -15.27 -20.57
N HIS A 61 -7.15 -15.41 -19.34
CA HIS A 61 -5.71 -15.35 -19.03
C HIS A 61 -5.27 -16.56 -18.18
N PRO A 62 -5.20 -17.77 -18.77
CA PRO A 62 -4.86 -19.00 -18.05
C PRO A 62 -3.50 -18.96 -17.36
N ALA A 63 -2.52 -18.24 -17.92
CA ALA A 63 -1.22 -18.03 -17.27
C ALA A 63 -1.37 -17.34 -15.90
N ALA A 64 -2.27 -16.36 -15.77
CA ALA A 64 -2.50 -15.67 -14.50
C ALA A 64 -3.20 -16.58 -13.47
N LEU A 65 -4.13 -17.44 -13.92
CA LEU A 65 -4.77 -18.47 -13.07
C LEU A 65 -3.71 -19.44 -12.53
N LEU A 66 -2.82 -19.92 -13.39
CA LEU A 66 -1.72 -20.82 -13.02
C LEU A 66 -0.74 -20.15 -12.05
N THR A 67 -0.37 -18.89 -12.29
CA THR A 67 0.47 -18.13 -11.36
C THR A 67 -0.18 -18.05 -9.98
N ALA A 68 -1.46 -17.64 -9.92
CA ALA A 68 -2.18 -17.54 -8.64
C ALA A 68 -2.21 -18.88 -7.90
N TRP A 69 -2.50 -19.98 -8.61
CA TRP A 69 -2.51 -21.31 -8.04
C TRP A 69 -1.13 -21.73 -7.50
N LYS A 70 -0.07 -21.62 -8.31
CA LYS A 70 1.30 -21.96 -7.89
C LYS A 70 1.77 -21.13 -6.69
N THR A 71 1.42 -19.85 -6.64
CA THR A 71 1.79 -18.99 -5.50
C THR A 71 1.06 -19.38 -4.21
N THR A 72 -0.13 -19.97 -4.31
CA THR A 72 -0.93 -20.42 -3.15
C THR A 72 -0.57 -21.80 -2.64
N GLU A 73 0.02 -22.65 -3.47
CA GLU A 73 0.51 -23.98 -3.07
C GLU A 73 1.86 -23.95 -2.36
N SER A 74 2.52 -22.78 -2.33
CA SER A 74 3.77 -22.64 -1.60
C SER A 74 3.58 -22.93 -0.10
N SER A 75 4.61 -23.51 0.53
CA SER A 75 4.61 -23.81 1.97
C SER A 75 4.33 -22.58 2.86
N ILE A 76 4.54 -21.38 2.32
CA ILE A 76 4.23 -20.10 2.95
C ILE A 76 3.12 -19.41 2.13
N CYS A 77 1.87 -19.67 2.50
CA CYS A 77 0.72 -18.99 1.90
C CYS A 77 0.68 -17.52 2.31
N THR A 78 1.16 -16.66 1.41
CA THR A 78 1.26 -15.20 1.64
C THR A 78 -0.02 -14.42 1.34
N ALA A 79 -0.87 -14.98 0.49
CA ALA A 79 -2.16 -14.42 0.12
C ALA A 79 -3.07 -15.51 -0.43
N SER A 80 -4.38 -15.35 -0.26
CA SER A 80 -5.35 -16.25 -0.86
C SER A 80 -5.32 -16.19 -2.39
N TYR A 81 -5.79 -17.27 -3.02
CA TYR A 81 -5.97 -17.36 -4.48
C TYR A 81 -6.76 -16.17 -5.03
N TYR A 82 -7.87 -15.82 -4.39
CA TYR A 82 -8.67 -14.66 -4.75
C TYR A 82 -7.92 -13.33 -4.61
N GLY A 83 -7.02 -13.21 -3.62
CA GLY A 83 -6.13 -12.06 -3.46
C GLY A 83 -5.20 -11.88 -4.66
N TRP A 84 -4.56 -12.97 -5.11
CA TRP A 84 -3.73 -13.01 -6.32
C TRP A 84 -4.53 -12.64 -7.57
N MET A 85 -5.65 -13.32 -7.80
CA MET A 85 -6.49 -13.07 -8.97
C MET A 85 -6.99 -11.62 -9.03
N ARG A 86 -7.31 -11.03 -7.87
CA ARG A 86 -7.72 -9.63 -7.79
C ARG A 86 -6.61 -8.69 -8.21
N CYS A 87 -5.37 -8.92 -7.80
CA CYS A 87 -4.24 -8.05 -8.12
C CYS A 87 -3.83 -8.21 -9.60
N LEU A 88 -3.68 -9.44 -10.07
CA LEU A 88 -3.34 -9.75 -11.47
C LEU A 88 -4.37 -9.15 -12.44
N SER A 89 -5.67 -9.37 -12.19
CA SER A 89 -6.73 -8.78 -13.04
C SER A 89 -6.78 -7.25 -12.96
N THR A 90 -6.37 -6.64 -11.85
CA THR A 90 -6.33 -5.18 -11.73
C THR A 90 -5.27 -4.60 -12.65
N VAL A 91 -4.06 -5.16 -12.63
CA VAL A 91 -2.96 -4.73 -13.51
C VAL A 91 -3.27 -5.09 -14.96
N GLY A 92 -3.82 -6.27 -15.21
CA GLY A 92 -4.24 -6.69 -16.55
C GLY A 92 -5.28 -5.77 -17.19
N LEU A 93 -6.26 -5.29 -16.41
CA LEU A 93 -7.22 -4.29 -16.89
C LEU A 93 -6.57 -2.91 -17.10
N ALA A 94 -5.59 -2.53 -16.28
CA ALA A 94 -4.81 -1.31 -16.49
C ALA A 94 -4.01 -1.39 -17.80
N ARG A 95 -3.39 -2.54 -18.09
CA ARG A 95 -2.71 -2.83 -19.36
C ARG A 95 -3.66 -2.77 -20.55
N LYS A 96 -4.87 -3.33 -20.40
CA LYS A 96 -5.90 -3.21 -21.43
C LYS A 96 -6.28 -1.75 -21.70
N ALA A 97 -6.42 -0.92 -20.65
CA ALA A 97 -6.71 0.49 -20.81
C ALA A 97 -5.59 1.22 -21.57
N VAL A 98 -4.33 0.94 -21.22
CA VAL A 98 -3.16 1.49 -21.94
C VAL A 98 -3.16 1.09 -23.41
N LYS A 99 -3.42 -0.19 -23.72
CA LYS A 99 -3.56 -0.66 -25.11
C LYS A 99 -4.71 0.01 -25.88
N GLN A 100 -5.68 0.58 -25.18
CA GLN A 100 -6.82 1.30 -25.77
C GLN A 100 -6.56 2.81 -25.89
N GLY A 101 -5.33 3.28 -25.68
CA GLY A 101 -4.93 4.67 -25.89
C GLY A 101 -4.81 5.52 -24.62
N VAL A 102 -5.07 4.96 -23.43
CA VAL A 102 -4.84 5.67 -22.17
C VAL A 102 -3.33 5.85 -21.96
N GLN A 103 -2.87 7.08 -21.72
CA GLN A 103 -1.46 7.37 -21.51
C GLN A 103 -0.95 6.86 -20.16
N VAL A 104 -1.75 7.01 -19.09
CA VAL A 104 -1.40 6.56 -17.73
C VAL A 104 -2.54 5.75 -17.13
N ALA A 105 -2.25 4.50 -16.74
CA ALA A 105 -3.16 3.72 -15.92
C ALA A 105 -2.60 3.58 -14.49
N LEU A 106 -3.16 4.33 -13.55
CA LEU A 106 -2.76 4.38 -12.14
C LEU A 106 -3.53 3.37 -11.29
N VAL A 107 -2.81 2.58 -10.49
CA VAL A 107 -3.38 1.50 -9.67
C VAL A 107 -2.92 1.63 -8.22
N ASP A 108 -3.85 1.92 -7.29
CA ASP A 108 -3.61 1.92 -5.83
C ASP A 108 -3.37 0.51 -5.24
N GLN A 109 -3.79 -0.54 -5.95
CA GLN A 109 -3.86 -1.92 -5.44
C GLN A 109 -3.41 -2.94 -6.49
N GLY A 110 -2.12 -2.91 -6.83
CA GLY A 110 -1.49 -3.87 -7.73
C GLY A 110 -0.89 -5.07 -7.00
N ILE A 111 0.21 -5.61 -7.52
CA ILE A 111 0.81 -6.86 -7.04
C ILE A 111 1.48 -6.69 -5.68
N LEU A 112 2.13 -5.54 -5.43
CA LEU A 112 2.83 -5.24 -4.18
C LEU A 112 1.88 -4.92 -3.02
N ARG A 113 0.57 -4.96 -3.26
CA ARG A 113 -0.42 -5.06 -2.18
C ARG A 113 -0.31 -6.38 -1.43
N LEU A 114 0.09 -7.45 -2.10
CA LEU A 114 0.28 -8.76 -1.51
C LEU A 114 1.66 -8.81 -0.85
N GLN A 115 1.81 -9.71 0.13
CA GLN A 115 3.14 -10.04 0.66
C GLN A 115 3.81 -10.97 -0.36
N VAL A 116 4.47 -10.39 -1.35
CA VAL A 116 5.12 -11.18 -2.40
C VAL A 116 6.45 -11.71 -1.88
N LEU A 117 6.72 -13.00 -2.10
CA LEU A 117 8.02 -13.61 -1.83
C LEU A 117 8.92 -13.52 -3.07
N PRO A 118 10.25 -13.51 -2.92
CA PRO A 118 11.18 -13.50 -4.05
C PRO A 118 10.87 -14.56 -5.11
N GLN A 119 10.58 -15.80 -4.68
CA GLN A 119 10.23 -16.92 -5.56
C GLN A 119 8.99 -16.67 -6.43
N HIS A 120 8.04 -15.86 -5.97
CA HIS A 120 6.83 -15.55 -6.73
C HIS A 120 7.11 -14.66 -7.94
N ILE A 121 8.17 -13.84 -7.90
CA ILE A 121 8.49 -12.90 -8.99
C ILE A 121 8.82 -13.62 -10.29
N HIS A 122 9.41 -14.82 -10.21
CA HIS A 122 9.69 -15.65 -11.38
C HIS A 122 8.43 -16.28 -12.00
N LEU A 123 7.33 -16.35 -11.26
CA LEU A 123 6.05 -16.89 -11.74
C LEU A 123 5.17 -15.83 -12.38
N LEU A 124 5.50 -14.54 -12.24
CA LEU A 124 4.67 -13.44 -12.71
C LEU A 124 4.89 -13.21 -14.20
N PRO A 125 3.83 -13.28 -15.03
CA PRO A 125 3.95 -12.91 -16.43
C PRO A 125 4.16 -11.40 -16.53
N ARG A 126 5.04 -10.95 -17.44
CA ARG A 126 5.35 -9.52 -17.64
C ARG A 126 4.10 -8.69 -17.96
N THR A 127 3.11 -9.29 -18.62
CA THR A 127 1.81 -8.66 -18.93
C THR A 127 0.98 -8.35 -17.69
N SER A 128 1.31 -8.90 -16.53
CA SER A 128 0.66 -8.63 -15.25
C SER A 128 1.48 -7.73 -14.33
N LEU A 129 2.66 -7.26 -14.76
CA LEU A 129 3.50 -6.34 -13.99
C LEU A 129 3.24 -4.88 -14.41
N PRO A 130 3.41 -3.89 -13.51
CA PRO A 130 3.40 -2.46 -13.86
C PRO A 130 4.68 -2.06 -14.62
N ASP A 131 4.71 -0.87 -15.24
CA ASP A 131 5.95 -0.31 -15.81
C ASP A 131 6.73 0.49 -14.76
N LEU A 132 5.99 1.14 -13.87
CA LEU A 132 6.49 1.98 -12.80
C LEU A 132 5.82 1.60 -11.47
N VAL A 133 6.63 1.41 -10.45
CA VAL A 133 6.20 1.29 -9.05
C VAL A 133 6.62 2.54 -8.31
N LEU A 134 5.66 3.28 -7.79
CA LEU A 134 5.90 4.36 -6.82
C LEU A 134 5.76 3.78 -5.42
N HIS A 135 6.88 3.49 -4.78
CA HIS A 135 6.94 2.96 -3.43
C HIS A 135 6.88 4.10 -2.41
N LEU A 136 5.68 4.37 -1.90
CA LEU A 136 5.45 5.34 -0.84
C LEU A 136 5.92 4.74 0.50
N VAL A 137 6.89 5.40 1.12
CA VAL A 137 7.40 5.05 2.44
C VAL A 137 7.13 6.17 3.43
N ALA A 138 7.16 5.84 4.71
CA ALA A 138 7.25 6.80 5.79
C ALA A 138 7.97 6.16 6.96
N ASP A 139 8.49 7.00 7.84
CA ASP A 139 8.97 6.59 9.16
C ASP A 139 7.88 5.74 9.87
N PRO A 140 8.22 4.54 10.37
CA PRO A 140 7.33 3.74 11.20
C PRO A 140 6.62 4.51 12.32
N ALA A 141 7.31 5.45 12.99
CA ALA A 141 6.71 6.26 14.05
C ALA A 141 5.57 7.14 13.51
N ILE A 142 5.77 7.75 12.35
CA ILE A 142 4.75 8.55 11.66
C ILE A 142 3.57 7.68 11.23
N LEU A 143 3.83 6.47 10.73
CA LEU A 143 2.77 5.52 10.34
C LEU A 143 1.92 5.07 11.52
N GLU A 144 2.55 4.78 12.65
CA GLU A 144 1.84 4.39 13.86
C GLU A 144 1.01 5.55 14.42
N LYS A 145 1.56 6.77 14.45
CA LYS A 145 0.81 7.98 14.81
C LYS A 145 -0.39 8.20 13.90
N ARG A 146 -0.22 8.08 12.58
CA ARG A 146 -1.33 8.17 11.59
C ARG A 146 -2.36 7.06 11.78
N ARG A 147 -1.93 5.86 12.16
CA ARG A 147 -2.82 4.72 12.44
C ARG A 147 -3.68 4.98 13.68
N ILE A 148 -3.10 5.51 14.75
CA ILE A 148 -3.79 5.81 16.01
C ILE A 148 -4.77 6.98 15.84
N SER A 149 -4.33 8.05 15.16
CA SER A 149 -5.16 9.25 14.94
C SER A 149 -6.28 9.05 13.91
N ARG A 150 -6.21 8.04 13.04
CA ARG A 150 -7.19 7.83 11.97
C ARG A 150 -8.57 7.46 12.53
N SER A 151 -9.59 8.17 12.06
CA SER A 151 -11.02 7.92 12.31
C SER A 151 -11.54 6.71 11.50
N LYS A 152 -10.97 5.52 11.72
CA LYS A 152 -11.46 4.28 11.09
C LYS A 152 -11.98 3.32 12.15
N LYS A 153 -13.26 2.92 12.02
CA LYS A 153 -13.86 1.89 12.87
C LYS A 153 -13.03 0.60 12.84
N LYS A 154 -12.70 0.09 14.02
CA LYS A 154 -12.02 -1.20 14.21
C LYS A 154 -13.05 -2.27 14.49
N CYS A 155 -12.99 -3.35 13.70
CA CYS A 155 -13.89 -4.50 13.84
C CYS A 155 -13.31 -5.58 14.76
N VAL A 156 -12.01 -5.53 15.04
CA VAL A 156 -11.31 -6.42 15.96
C VAL A 156 -10.55 -5.55 16.94
N ARG A 157 -10.69 -5.85 18.22
CA ARG A 157 -10.11 -5.12 19.33
C ARG A 157 -9.34 -6.09 20.22
N HIS A 158 -8.31 -5.57 20.89
CA HIS A 158 -7.51 -6.33 21.83
C HIS A 158 -8.26 -6.49 23.16
N GLN A 159 -8.09 -7.66 23.78
CA GLN A 159 -8.69 -8.03 25.07
C GLN A 159 -7.61 -8.47 26.05
N GLY A 160 -7.88 -8.30 27.35
CA GLY A 160 -6.97 -8.72 28.43
C GLY A 160 -5.55 -8.18 28.26
N GLU A 161 -4.56 -9.03 28.57
CA GLU A 161 -3.13 -8.69 28.51
C GLU A 161 -2.63 -8.36 27.10
N ALA A 162 -3.29 -8.86 26.05
CA ALA A 162 -2.94 -8.53 24.68
C ALA A 162 -3.13 -7.04 24.36
N ARG A 163 -3.97 -6.33 25.11
CA ARG A 163 -4.11 -4.86 25.01
C ARG A 163 -2.80 -4.17 25.38
N ILE A 164 -2.23 -4.55 26.53
CA ILE A 164 -1.03 -3.94 27.11
C ILE A 164 0.17 -4.25 26.22
N SER A 165 0.35 -5.52 25.83
CA SER A 165 1.43 -5.93 24.93
C SER A 165 1.39 -5.20 23.58
N ALA A 166 0.19 -5.04 22.99
CA ALA A 166 0.03 -4.30 21.75
C ALA A 166 0.31 -2.80 21.90
N ALA A 167 -0.11 -2.19 23.01
CA ALA A 167 0.17 -0.78 23.29
C ALA A 167 1.65 -0.52 23.55
N ILE A 168 2.35 -1.40 24.27
CA ILE A 168 3.81 -1.33 24.46
C ILE A 168 4.55 -1.42 23.12
N THR A 169 4.12 -2.35 22.25
CA THR A 169 4.68 -2.48 20.90
C THR A 169 4.48 -1.19 20.07
N SER A 170 3.31 -0.56 20.22
CA SER A 170 3.00 0.72 19.57
C SER A 170 3.88 1.86 20.11
N LEU A 171 4.04 1.96 21.43
CA LEU A 171 4.95 2.92 22.08
C LEU A 171 6.40 2.76 21.63
N HIS A 172 6.89 1.52 21.53
CA HIS A 172 8.23 1.24 21.05
C HIS A 172 8.42 1.74 19.61
N THR A 173 7.40 1.57 18.76
CA THR A 173 7.42 2.05 17.37
C THR A 173 7.41 3.58 17.29
N LEU A 174 6.75 4.26 18.22
CA LEU A 174 6.69 5.73 18.29
C LEU A 174 8.01 6.36 18.77
N GLY A 175 8.89 5.57 19.38
CA GLY A 175 10.21 6.00 19.85
C GLY A 175 10.19 6.77 21.18
N ALA A 176 11.35 6.85 21.82
CA ALA A 176 11.53 7.51 23.12
C ALA A 176 11.66 9.05 23.00
N GLU A 177 11.95 9.58 21.81
CA GLU A 177 12.15 11.02 21.59
C GLU A 177 10.84 11.83 21.62
N MET A 178 9.69 11.16 21.67
CA MET A 178 8.40 11.81 21.82
C MET A 178 8.13 12.17 23.28
N ASP A 179 7.77 13.43 23.51
CA ASP A 179 7.34 13.97 24.80
C ASP A 179 6.30 13.07 25.50
N GLU A 180 6.44 12.93 26.82
CA GLU A 180 5.63 12.01 27.63
C GLU A 180 4.13 12.37 27.58
N ALA A 181 3.78 13.66 27.60
CA ALA A 181 2.38 14.08 27.52
C ALA A 181 1.75 13.66 26.18
N LYS A 182 2.50 13.75 25.07
CA LYS A 182 2.06 13.25 23.76
C LYS A 182 1.94 11.73 23.73
N ARG A 183 2.86 11.00 24.38
CA ARG A 183 2.78 9.54 24.52
C ARG A 183 1.55 9.12 25.30
N ARG A 184 1.22 9.84 26.38
CA ARG A 184 0.01 9.61 27.19
C ARG A 184 -1.26 9.80 26.38
N VAL A 185 -1.39 10.91 25.63
CA VAL A 185 -2.54 11.15 24.74
C VAL A 185 -2.68 10.04 23.69
N LEU A 186 -1.58 9.59 23.09
CA LEU A 186 -1.61 8.53 22.09
C LEU A 186 -1.98 7.15 22.67
N LEU A 187 -1.59 6.86 23.91
CA LEU A 187 -2.01 5.65 24.62
C LEU A 187 -3.49 5.66 24.92
N ASP A 188 -4.01 6.79 25.38
CA ASP A 188 -5.43 6.95 25.63
C ASP A 188 -6.24 6.77 24.34
N ASP A 189 -5.82 7.44 23.26
CA ASP A 189 -6.37 7.25 21.92
C ASP A 189 -6.30 5.79 21.45
N PHE A 190 -5.19 5.11 21.73
CA PHE A 190 -5.00 3.71 21.38
C PHE A 190 -6.00 2.83 22.13
N GLY A 191 -6.13 3.00 23.44
CA GLY A 191 -7.05 2.24 24.28
C GLY A 191 -8.48 2.37 23.79
N HIS A 192 -8.96 3.59 23.58
CA HIS A 192 -10.32 3.86 23.09
C HIS A 192 -10.61 3.26 21.69
N LYS A 193 -9.60 3.17 20.82
CA LYS A 193 -9.79 2.74 19.43
C LYS A 193 -9.54 1.25 19.20
N PHE A 194 -8.53 0.69 19.85
CA PHE A 194 -8.01 -0.64 19.55
C PHE A 194 -8.29 -1.67 20.63
N CYS A 195 -8.76 -1.26 21.81
CA CYS A 195 -9.04 -2.16 22.91
C CYS A 195 -10.55 -2.21 23.20
N ASP A 196 -11.04 -3.32 23.73
CA ASP A 196 -12.47 -3.45 24.06
C ASP A 196 -12.89 -2.61 25.26
N GLN A 197 -11.97 -2.44 26.20
CA GLN A 197 -12.05 -1.43 27.24
C GLN A 197 -10.97 -0.37 26.99
N PRO A 198 -11.11 0.88 27.46
CA PRO A 198 -10.01 1.84 27.54
C PRO A 198 -8.96 1.40 28.57
N PHE A 199 -7.81 2.08 28.58
CA PHE A 199 -6.83 1.92 29.65
C PHE A 199 -7.23 2.78 30.86
N SER A 200 -6.94 2.30 32.06
CA SER A 200 -6.94 3.12 33.27
C SER A 200 -5.69 4.00 33.33
N GLU A 201 -5.73 5.07 34.13
CA GLU A 201 -4.56 5.94 34.38
C GLU A 201 -3.38 5.16 34.97
N GLU A 202 -3.66 4.15 35.80
CA GLU A 202 -2.64 3.27 36.39
C GLU A 202 -1.95 2.42 35.31
N GLU A 203 -2.72 1.81 34.41
CA GLU A 203 -2.18 1.05 33.27
C GLU A 203 -1.33 1.94 32.35
N ILE A 204 -1.78 3.17 32.07
CA ILE A 204 -1.03 4.12 31.24
C ILE A 204 0.29 4.50 31.90
N THR A 205 0.26 4.82 33.19
CA THR A 205 1.46 5.18 33.96
C THR A 205 2.45 4.01 34.01
N HIS A 206 1.96 2.79 34.25
CA HIS A 206 2.78 1.58 34.21
C HIS A 206 3.44 1.36 32.85
N MET A 207 2.68 1.47 31.75
CA MET A 207 3.21 1.29 30.39
C MET A 207 4.27 2.35 30.01
N LEU A 208 4.13 3.59 30.48
CA LEU A 208 5.12 4.64 30.24
C LEU A 208 6.41 4.43 31.04
N ALA A 209 6.33 3.81 32.22
CA ALA A 209 7.47 3.49 33.08
C ALA A 209 8.24 2.25 32.63
N MET A 210 7.66 1.38 31.81
CA MET A 210 8.36 0.19 31.30
C MET A 210 9.51 0.60 30.37
N PRO A 211 10.73 0.08 30.60
CA PRO A 211 11.84 0.31 29.69
C PRO A 211 11.49 -0.23 28.30
N SER A 212 11.96 0.46 27.26
CA SER A 212 11.82 0.05 25.86
C SER A 212 12.62 -1.23 25.60
N THR A 213 12.25 -2.36 26.17
CA THR A 213 12.73 -3.65 25.73
C THR A 213 12.03 -3.98 24.42
N PRO A 214 12.78 -4.29 23.34
CA PRO A 214 12.17 -4.68 22.09
C PRO A 214 11.36 -5.94 22.36
N VAL A 215 10.03 -5.81 22.32
CA VAL A 215 9.13 -6.95 22.34
C VAL A 215 9.49 -7.77 21.10
N THR A 216 10.01 -8.97 21.31
CA THR A 216 10.18 -9.97 20.26
C THR A 216 8.79 -10.30 19.74
N ALA A 217 8.35 -9.56 18.72
CA ALA A 217 7.14 -9.88 17.99
C ALA A 217 7.23 -11.34 17.56
N GLU A 218 6.18 -12.12 17.84
CA GLU A 218 6.07 -13.53 17.45
C GLU A 218 6.68 -13.73 16.06
N SER A 219 7.61 -14.66 15.99
CA SER A 219 8.50 -14.87 14.85
C SER A 219 7.67 -15.19 13.61
N LYS A 220 7.30 -14.16 12.85
CA LYS A 220 6.85 -14.37 11.47
C LYS A 220 7.95 -15.17 10.76
N PRO A 221 7.58 -16.17 9.95
CA PRO A 221 8.53 -16.82 9.05
C PRO A 221 9.37 -15.77 8.34
N GLU A 222 10.67 -15.99 8.13
CA GLU A 222 11.58 -14.96 7.61
C GLU A 222 11.07 -14.27 6.34
N GLY A 223 10.42 -15.03 5.44
CA GLY A 223 9.79 -14.48 4.23
C GLY A 223 8.62 -13.51 4.47
N LEU A 224 8.00 -13.51 5.66
CA LEU A 224 6.87 -12.65 6.04
C LEU A 224 7.28 -11.48 6.95
N LYS A 225 8.53 -11.44 7.41
CA LYS A 225 9.04 -10.38 8.32
C LYS A 225 9.12 -9.02 7.65
N ALA A 226 9.49 -8.96 6.37
CA ALA A 226 9.73 -7.69 5.67
C ALA A 226 8.46 -6.96 5.18
N GLY A 227 7.25 -7.49 5.44
CA GLY A 227 6.01 -6.81 5.07
C GLY A 227 5.77 -6.73 3.55
N ARG A 228 5.18 -5.62 3.07
CA ARG A 228 5.00 -5.37 1.63
C ARG A 228 6.28 -4.75 1.06
N CYS A 229 6.47 -4.84 -0.27
CA CYS A 229 7.64 -4.27 -0.94
C CYS A 229 8.98 -4.80 -0.39
N HIS A 230 9.07 -6.10 -0.11
CA HIS A 230 10.30 -6.76 0.34
C HIS A 230 11.52 -6.34 -0.52
N PRO A 231 12.68 -5.99 0.06
CA PRO A 231 13.83 -5.45 -0.70
C PRO A 231 14.26 -6.34 -1.86
N GLN A 232 14.43 -7.64 -1.63
CA GLN A 232 14.76 -8.60 -2.69
C GLN A 232 13.69 -8.70 -3.79
N VAL A 233 12.40 -8.57 -3.44
CA VAL A 233 11.33 -8.51 -4.46
C VAL A 233 11.45 -7.26 -5.31
N CYS A 234 11.70 -6.11 -4.69
CA CYS A 234 11.92 -4.85 -5.41
C CYS A 234 13.11 -4.94 -6.37
N GLN A 235 14.23 -5.53 -5.93
CA GLN A 235 15.40 -5.77 -6.77
C GLN A 235 15.09 -6.71 -7.95
N LEU A 236 14.36 -7.81 -7.71
CA LEU A 236 13.97 -8.74 -8.77
C LEU A 236 13.02 -8.09 -9.80
N LEU A 237 12.10 -7.22 -9.35
CA LEU A 237 11.25 -6.43 -10.26
C LEU A 237 12.08 -5.47 -11.10
N GLN A 238 13.05 -4.77 -10.50
CA GLN A 238 13.98 -3.90 -11.24
C GLN A 238 14.80 -4.68 -12.26
N ALA A 239 15.28 -5.89 -11.91
CA ALA A 239 15.99 -6.77 -12.84
C ALA A 239 15.11 -7.24 -14.02
N GLN A 240 13.78 -7.27 -13.86
CA GLN A 240 12.82 -7.51 -14.95
C GLN A 240 12.48 -6.24 -15.77
N GLY A 241 13.18 -5.13 -15.52
CA GLY A 241 13.02 -3.87 -16.22
C GLY A 241 11.86 -3.00 -15.71
N ILE A 242 11.33 -3.29 -14.52
CA ILE A 242 10.30 -2.46 -13.88
C ILE A 242 10.98 -1.27 -13.20
N ARG A 243 10.55 -0.05 -13.51
CA ARG A 243 11.06 1.14 -12.82
C ARG A 243 10.47 1.18 -11.42
N LEU A 244 11.29 1.44 -10.42
CA LEU A 244 10.86 1.56 -9.03
C LEU A 244 11.44 2.83 -8.44
N GLU A 245 10.57 3.71 -7.97
CA GLU A 245 10.93 4.97 -7.33
C GLU A 245 10.39 4.98 -5.91
N LYS A 246 11.29 5.24 -4.95
CA LYS A 246 10.94 5.34 -3.53
C LYS A 246 10.66 6.80 -3.20
N LEU A 247 9.49 7.08 -2.64
CA LEU A 247 9.06 8.43 -2.27
C LEU A 247 8.73 8.46 -0.78
N ASP A 248 9.41 9.34 -0.04
CA ASP A 248 9.18 9.51 1.39
C ASP A 248 8.02 10.48 1.63
N THR A 249 7.07 10.04 2.44
CA THR A 249 5.86 10.77 2.83
C THR A 249 5.90 11.26 4.27
N SER A 250 7.07 11.17 4.92
CA SER A 250 7.31 11.59 6.31
C SER A 250 7.38 13.10 6.45
N LEU A 251 8.08 13.77 5.52
CA LEU A 251 8.51 15.16 5.63
C LEU A 251 7.61 16.15 4.87
N HIS A 252 6.78 15.65 3.96
CA HIS A 252 6.00 16.46 3.05
C HIS A 252 4.50 16.32 3.33
N ASP A 253 3.75 17.37 3.06
CA ASP A 253 2.30 17.28 3.00
C ASP A 253 1.86 16.38 1.83
N LEU A 254 0.55 16.08 1.80
CA LEU A 254 -0.02 15.20 0.80
C LEU A 254 0.08 15.78 -0.62
N GLU A 255 0.05 17.10 -0.77
CA GLU A 255 0.06 17.76 -2.08
C GLU A 255 1.45 17.71 -2.71
N THR A 256 2.47 18.10 -1.96
CA THR A 256 3.88 18.00 -2.37
C THR A 256 4.25 16.56 -2.72
N THR A 257 3.79 15.60 -1.92
CA THR A 257 4.01 14.17 -2.20
C THR A 257 3.31 13.74 -3.50
N ALA A 258 2.09 14.24 -3.77
CA ALA A 258 1.36 13.95 -4.99
C ALA A 258 2.04 14.57 -6.22
N GLU A 259 2.58 15.77 -6.10
CA GLU A 259 3.38 16.40 -7.15
C GLU A 259 4.64 15.59 -7.47
N ASN A 260 5.37 15.14 -6.45
CA ASN A 260 6.54 14.28 -6.65
C ASN A 260 6.16 12.98 -7.37
N CYS A 261 5.02 12.37 -7.03
CA CYS A 261 4.47 11.25 -7.78
C CYS A 261 4.18 11.60 -9.25
N CYS A 262 3.57 12.76 -9.51
CA CYS A 262 3.25 13.20 -10.87
C CYS A 262 4.52 13.45 -11.69
N ARG A 263 5.53 14.11 -11.12
CA ARG A 263 6.83 14.35 -11.77
C ARG A 263 7.51 13.03 -12.16
N ALA A 264 7.51 12.04 -11.27
CA ALA A 264 8.02 10.69 -11.56
C ALA A 264 7.30 10.05 -12.76
N ILE A 265 5.97 10.06 -12.75
CA ILE A 265 5.14 9.49 -13.83
C ILE A 265 5.39 10.19 -15.17
N LEU A 266 5.40 11.53 -15.17
CA LEU A 266 5.61 12.34 -16.37
C LEU A 266 7.03 12.20 -16.93
N SER A 267 8.03 12.05 -16.06
CA SER A 267 9.42 11.77 -16.44
C SER A 267 9.52 10.43 -17.18
N VAL A 268 8.87 9.38 -16.67
CA VAL A 268 8.84 8.07 -17.35
C VAL A 268 8.09 8.13 -18.69
N LEU A 269 7.07 8.99 -18.80
CA LEU A 269 6.39 9.23 -20.07
C LEU A 269 7.20 10.06 -21.07
N GLY A 270 8.30 10.71 -20.66
CA GLY A 270 9.05 11.64 -21.50
C GLY A 270 8.31 12.95 -21.78
N PHE A 271 7.39 13.35 -20.89
CA PHE A 271 6.62 14.59 -21.04
C PHE A 271 7.52 15.82 -20.84
N LYS A 272 7.47 16.77 -21.78
CA LYS A 272 8.32 17.99 -21.78
C LYS A 272 7.58 19.27 -21.34
N GLY A 273 6.30 19.19 -21.01
CA GLY A 273 5.53 20.35 -20.52
C GLY A 273 5.85 20.67 -19.05
N LYS A 274 5.60 21.90 -18.62
CA LYS A 274 5.75 22.31 -17.21
C LYS A 274 4.53 21.85 -16.41
N LEU A 275 4.76 21.33 -15.21
CA LEU A 275 3.74 21.31 -14.16
C LEU A 275 3.62 22.75 -13.66
N GLU A 276 2.49 23.40 -13.91
CA GLU A 276 2.17 24.67 -13.26
C GLU A 276 1.89 24.38 -11.77
N VAL A 277 2.65 25.05 -10.90
CA VAL A 277 2.56 24.97 -9.44
C VAL A 277 1.48 25.92 -8.96
#